data_AF-A0AAD6AC50-F1
#
_entry.id   AF-A0AAD6AC50-F1
#
_cell.length_a   1.000
_cell.length_b   1.000
_cell.length_c   1.000
_cell.angle_alpha   90.00
_cell.angle_beta   90.00
_cell.angle_gamma   90.00
#
_symmetry.space_group_name_H-M   'P 1'
#
loop_
_entity.id
_entity.type
_entity.pdbx_description
1 polymer ?
#
loop_
_entity_poly.entity_id
_entity_poly.type
_entity_poly.pdbx_seq_one_letter_code
_entity_poly.pdbx_strand_id
1 'polypeptide(L)'
;MEHWLWIILAALSFECKGQDTVTQTTGEVSATEGDTVTLDCKFKTSNTAYLFWYKQEVNGYPKYMLMRYSDIGVNAAEFQKDRFDATLNKTSVPLQISSAALTDSAVYYCALRPTVTGNTNTLYKNLWSKDNTVLHNIHQRESLSLRL
;
A
#
# COMPACT_ATOMS: atom_id res chain seq x y z
N MET A 1 26.52 6.58 -46.54
CA MET A 1 27.04 6.64 -45.15
C MET A 1 25.96 7.25 -44.25
N GLU A 2 24.78 6.62 -44.13
CA GLU A 2 23.62 7.24 -43.43
C GLU A 2 22.88 6.26 -42.49
N HIS A 3 23.16 4.95 -42.53
CA HIS A 3 22.44 3.93 -41.73
C HIS A 3 22.75 4.00 -40.22
N TRP A 4 23.95 4.43 -39.86
CA TRP A 4 24.37 4.68 -38.47
C TRP A 4 23.58 5.79 -37.74
N LEU A 5 23.08 6.81 -38.45
CA LEU A 5 22.31 7.90 -37.83
C LEU A 5 20.94 7.44 -37.33
N TRP A 6 20.30 6.51 -38.04
CA TRP A 6 19.02 5.91 -37.64
C TRP A 6 19.15 5.01 -36.41
N ILE A 7 20.29 4.33 -36.26
CA ILE A 7 20.57 3.47 -35.09
C ILE A 7 20.71 4.31 -33.81
N ILE A 8 21.34 5.49 -33.90
CA ILE A 8 21.50 6.41 -32.77
C ILE A 8 20.14 7.04 -32.38
N LEU A 9 19.28 7.37 -33.35
CA LEU A 9 17.94 7.89 -33.07
C LEU A 9 17.01 6.85 -32.42
N ALA A 10 17.15 5.57 -32.79
CA ALA A 10 16.41 4.46 -32.20
C ALA A 10 16.89 4.10 -30.78
N ALA A 11 18.16 4.35 -30.46
CA ALA A 11 18.70 4.12 -29.10
C ALA A 11 18.26 5.19 -28.08
N LEU A 12 17.87 6.38 -28.55
CA LEU A 12 17.42 7.50 -27.70
C LEU A 12 15.92 7.47 -27.36
N SER A 13 15.17 6.49 -27.87
CA SER A 13 13.71 6.37 -27.69
C SER A 13 13.28 5.39 -26.60
N PHE A 14 14.22 4.89 -25.79
CA PHE A 14 13.87 4.15 -24.57
C PHE A 14 13.37 5.13 -23.49
N GLU A 15 12.07 5.39 -23.48
CA GLU A 15 11.39 6.01 -22.33
C GLU A 15 11.58 5.12 -21.10
N CYS A 16 12.46 5.55 -20.19
CA CYS A 16 12.59 4.92 -18.89
C CYS A 16 11.30 5.20 -18.09
N LYS A 17 10.42 4.19 -17.97
CA LYS A 17 9.24 4.29 -17.10
C LYS A 17 9.71 4.52 -15.66
N GLY A 18 9.12 5.51 -14.98
CA GLY A 18 9.42 5.79 -13.57
C GLY A 18 9.09 4.59 -12.68
N GLN A 19 9.89 4.39 -11.62
CA GLN A 19 9.67 3.32 -10.65
C GLN A 19 8.46 3.65 -9.77
N ASP A 20 7.57 2.67 -9.59
CA ASP A 20 6.48 2.75 -8.63
C ASP A 20 7.05 2.76 -7.19
N THR A 21 6.60 3.70 -6.35
CA THR A 21 7.05 3.81 -4.97
C THR A 21 5.89 4.08 -4.03
N VAL A 22 5.91 3.48 -2.86
CA VAL A 22 5.09 3.90 -1.71
C VAL A 22 5.99 4.47 -0.63
N THR A 23 5.53 5.56 -0.02
CA THR A 23 6.17 6.21 1.12
C THR A 23 5.17 6.32 2.25
N GLN A 24 5.49 5.74 3.40
CA GLN A 24 4.78 5.94 4.65
C GLN A 24 5.70 6.67 5.61
N THR A 25 5.15 7.63 6.38
CA THR A 25 5.92 8.21 7.46
C THR A 25 6.28 7.09 8.42
N THR A 26 7.55 6.68 8.46
CA THR A 26 7.99 5.65 9.39
C THR A 26 7.95 6.25 10.78
N GLY A 27 7.12 5.71 11.66
CA GLY A 27 6.95 6.26 13.00
C GLY A 27 5.73 5.73 13.73
N GLU A 28 5.57 6.26 14.93
CA GLU A 28 4.46 5.98 15.82
C GLU A 28 3.46 7.13 15.79
N VAL A 29 2.19 6.79 15.60
CA VAL A 29 1.06 7.70 15.79
C VAL A 29 0.43 7.31 17.11
N SER A 30 0.44 8.22 18.08
CA SER A 30 -0.24 8.05 19.36
C SER A 30 -1.61 8.71 19.32
N ALA A 31 -2.63 8.05 19.84
CA ALA A 31 -4.00 8.54 19.91
C ALA A 31 -4.66 8.13 21.23
N THR A 32 -5.80 8.72 21.56
CA THR A 32 -6.63 8.29 22.69
C THR A 32 -7.91 7.61 22.20
N GLU A 33 -8.54 6.80 23.05
CA GLU A 33 -9.79 6.15 22.69
C GLU A 33 -10.88 7.18 22.33
N GLY A 34 -11.57 6.94 21.22
CA GLY A 34 -12.57 7.86 20.67
C GLY A 34 -12.03 8.87 19.66
N ASP A 35 -10.72 9.03 19.55
CA ASP A 35 -10.12 9.95 18.57
C ASP A 35 -10.35 9.49 17.12
N THR A 36 -10.33 10.46 16.21
CA THR A 36 -10.22 10.19 14.78
C THR A 36 -8.75 10.27 14.37
N VAL A 37 -8.18 9.13 13.97
CA VAL A 37 -6.77 9.00 13.59
C VAL A 37 -6.64 9.03 12.08
N THR A 38 -5.61 9.70 11.56
CA THR A 38 -5.24 9.66 10.14
C THR A 38 -3.85 9.09 9.97
N LEU A 39 -3.75 8.01 9.18
CA LEU A 39 -2.49 7.33 8.83
C LEU A 39 -2.13 7.69 7.38
N ASP A 40 -1.01 8.38 7.21
CA ASP A 40 -0.60 8.89 5.90
C ASP A 40 0.07 7.83 5.03
N CYS A 41 -0.32 7.80 3.75
CA CYS A 41 0.37 7.04 2.71
C CYS A 41 0.49 7.88 1.45
N LYS A 42 1.71 8.01 0.93
CA LYS A 42 2.01 8.67 -0.35
C LYS A 42 2.49 7.64 -1.35
N PHE A 43 2.21 7.85 -2.62
CA PHE A 43 2.68 6.97 -3.68
C PHE A 43 3.08 7.76 -4.92
N LYS A 44 3.94 7.15 -5.74
CA LYS A 44 4.27 7.61 -7.09
C LYS A 44 4.10 6.44 -8.04
N THR A 45 3.40 6.66 -9.14
CA THR A 45 3.24 5.68 -10.20
C THR A 45 3.02 6.38 -11.53
N SER A 46 3.55 5.80 -12.61
CA SER A 46 3.21 6.21 -13.98
C SER A 46 1.99 5.46 -14.52
N ASN A 47 1.42 4.55 -13.74
CA ASN A 47 0.32 3.67 -14.15
C ASN A 47 -0.95 3.95 -13.33
N THR A 48 -2.00 3.20 -13.63
CA THR A 48 -3.24 3.20 -12.86
C THR A 48 -3.01 2.83 -11.38
N ALA A 49 -3.39 3.71 -10.46
CA ALA A 49 -3.14 3.56 -9.04
C ALA A 49 -4.18 2.66 -8.35
N TYR A 50 -3.76 1.44 -7.96
CA TYR A 50 -4.54 0.54 -7.10
C TYR A 50 -3.91 0.51 -5.72
N LEU A 51 -4.60 1.06 -4.73
CA LEU A 51 -4.06 1.23 -3.38
C LEU A 51 -4.77 0.31 -2.40
N PHE A 52 -4.00 -0.26 -1.50
CA PHE A 52 -4.47 -1.23 -0.51
C PHE A 52 -3.99 -0.83 0.88
N TRP A 53 -4.83 -1.06 1.88
CA TRP A 53 -4.43 -0.98 3.28
C TRP A 53 -4.54 -2.34 3.95
N TYR A 54 -3.57 -2.62 4.82
CA TYR A 54 -3.51 -3.84 5.62
C TYR A 54 -3.25 -3.49 7.10
N LYS A 55 -3.83 -4.27 8.00
CA LYS A 55 -3.61 -4.19 9.45
C LYS A 55 -2.88 -5.45 9.92
N GLN A 56 -1.80 -5.29 10.67
CA GLN A 56 -1.07 -6.39 11.28
C GLN A 56 -1.03 -6.19 12.80
N GLU A 57 -1.71 -7.11 13.49
CA GLU A 57 -1.62 -7.23 14.94
C GLU A 57 -0.25 -7.79 15.37
N VAL A 58 0.12 -7.60 16.64
CA VAL A 58 1.37 -8.12 17.18
C VAL A 58 1.45 -9.64 16.96
N ASN A 59 2.56 -10.10 16.37
CA ASN A 59 2.78 -11.52 15.99
C ASN A 59 1.77 -12.09 14.97
N GLY A 60 0.91 -11.25 14.39
CA GLY A 60 -0.02 -11.62 13.33
C GLY A 60 0.61 -11.51 11.94
N TYR A 61 -0.18 -11.86 10.93
CA TYR A 61 0.11 -11.56 9.52
C TYR A 61 -0.74 -10.33 9.10
N PRO A 62 -0.31 -9.56 8.08
CA PRO A 62 -1.13 -8.46 7.58
C PRO A 62 -2.49 -8.97 7.07
N LYS A 63 -3.59 -8.40 7.56
CA LYS A 63 -4.96 -8.67 7.12
C LYS A 63 -5.41 -7.58 6.17
N TYR A 64 -6.07 -7.96 5.07
CA TYR A 64 -6.59 -7.02 4.07
C TYR A 64 -7.72 -6.16 4.66
N MET A 65 -7.56 -4.84 4.62
CA MET A 65 -8.57 -3.91 5.10
C MET A 65 -9.47 -3.41 4.00
N LEU A 66 -8.86 -2.74 3.02
CA LEU A 66 -9.58 -2.03 1.99
C LEU A 66 -8.72 -1.78 0.75
N MET A 67 -9.40 -1.51 -0.36
CA MET A 67 -8.82 -1.15 -1.65
C MET A 67 -9.48 0.13 -2.17
N ARG A 68 -8.67 1.00 -2.79
CA ARG A 68 -9.12 2.19 -3.50
C ARG A 68 -8.52 2.22 -4.90
N TYR A 69 -9.37 2.49 -5.88
CA TYR A 69 -9.00 2.65 -7.28
C TYR A 69 -9.96 3.62 -7.96
N SER A 70 -9.47 4.72 -8.53
CA SER A 70 -10.32 5.77 -9.10
C SER A 70 -11.36 6.23 -8.05
N ASP A 71 -12.65 6.17 -8.40
CA ASP A 71 -13.84 6.44 -7.62
C ASP A 71 -14.39 5.18 -6.92
N ILE A 72 -13.76 4.02 -7.11
CA ILE A 72 -14.16 2.74 -6.55
C ILE A 72 -13.44 2.51 -5.22
N GLY A 73 -14.22 2.17 -4.19
CA GLY A 73 -13.70 1.76 -2.89
C GLY A 73 -14.38 0.49 -2.37
N VAL A 74 -13.59 -0.47 -1.93
CA VAL A 74 -14.06 -1.73 -1.34
C VAL A 74 -13.40 -1.93 0.01
N ASN A 75 -14.17 -2.30 1.02
CA ASN A 75 -13.68 -2.68 2.33
C ASN A 75 -13.97 -4.17 2.56
N ALA A 76 -13.12 -4.85 3.34
CA ALA A 76 -13.44 -6.17 3.85
C ALA A 76 -14.54 -6.08 4.92
N ALA A 77 -15.29 -7.17 5.11
CA ALA A 77 -16.45 -7.21 5.99
C ALA A 77 -16.12 -6.82 7.45
N GLU A 78 -14.91 -7.12 7.91
CA GLU A 78 -14.45 -6.80 9.26
C GLU A 78 -14.05 -5.32 9.46
N PHE A 79 -13.85 -4.56 8.37
CA PHE A 79 -13.43 -3.15 8.41
C PHE A 79 -14.52 -2.25 7.81
N GLN A 80 -15.53 -1.95 8.62
CA GLN A 80 -16.69 -1.16 8.20
C GLN A 80 -16.28 0.25 7.72
N LYS A 81 -16.90 0.74 6.63
CA LYS A 81 -16.51 1.97 5.94
C LYS A 81 -16.73 3.25 6.77
N ASP A 82 -17.71 3.25 7.66
CA ASP A 82 -18.02 4.35 8.58
C ASP A 82 -16.91 4.58 9.62
N ARG A 83 -16.23 3.51 10.04
CA ARG A 83 -15.07 3.57 10.93
C ARG A 83 -13.72 3.65 10.20
N PHE A 84 -13.56 2.89 9.13
CA PHE A 84 -12.32 2.77 8.37
C PHE A 84 -12.53 3.24 6.94
N ASP A 85 -12.06 4.44 6.62
CA ASP A 85 -12.14 4.97 5.26
C ASP A 85 -10.80 5.46 4.75
N ALA A 86 -10.64 5.44 3.44
CA ALA A 86 -9.47 5.98 2.79
C ALA A 86 -9.88 6.71 1.51
N THR A 87 -9.28 7.87 1.29
CA THR A 87 -9.58 8.71 0.11
C THR A 87 -8.40 8.67 -0.83
N LEU A 88 -8.60 8.16 -2.04
CA LEU A 88 -7.57 8.17 -3.07
C LEU A 88 -7.44 9.57 -3.65
N ASN A 89 -6.30 10.20 -3.39
CA ASN A 89 -5.88 11.45 -4.00
C ASN A 89 -4.88 11.17 -5.14
N LYS A 90 -4.45 12.23 -5.83
CA LYS A 90 -3.49 12.13 -6.94
C LYS A 90 -2.19 11.41 -6.57
N THR A 91 -1.72 11.57 -5.33
CA THR A 91 -0.42 11.04 -4.86
C THR A 91 -0.46 10.51 -3.43
N SER A 92 -1.66 10.37 -2.84
CA SER A 92 -1.81 9.89 -1.47
C SER A 92 -3.10 9.12 -1.26
N VAL A 93 -3.13 8.30 -0.22
CA VAL A 93 -4.30 7.50 0.19
C VAL A 93 -4.35 7.39 1.72
N PRO A 94 -4.58 8.51 2.44
CA PRO A 94 -4.63 8.48 3.90
C PRO A 94 -5.76 7.56 4.37
N LEU A 95 -5.49 6.75 5.40
CA LEU A 95 -6.48 5.93 6.10
C LEU A 95 -6.96 6.68 7.34
N GLN A 96 -8.27 6.92 7.41
CA GLN A 96 -8.95 7.45 8.58
C GLN A 96 -9.55 6.31 9.41
N ILE A 97 -9.32 6.38 10.72
CA ILE A 97 -9.88 5.48 11.73
C ILE A 97 -10.69 6.34 12.70
N SER A 98 -12.01 6.27 12.60
CA SER A 98 -12.93 7.02 13.47
C SER A 98 -13.20 6.23 14.76
N SER A 99 -13.32 6.94 15.88
CA SER A 99 -13.59 6.33 17.20
C SER A 99 -12.58 5.22 17.51
N ALA A 100 -11.30 5.60 17.53
CA ALA A 100 -10.19 4.68 17.74
C ALA A 100 -10.37 3.91 19.06
N ALA A 101 -10.11 2.61 19.05
CA ALA A 101 -10.25 1.73 20.21
C ALA A 101 -8.93 1.00 20.47
N LEU A 102 -8.71 0.47 21.67
CA LEU A 102 -7.48 -0.27 22.00
C LEU A 102 -7.15 -1.40 21.00
N THR A 103 -8.18 -2.04 20.41
CA THR A 103 -8.04 -3.08 19.39
C THR A 103 -7.48 -2.58 18.06
N ASP A 104 -7.44 -1.27 17.83
CA ASP A 104 -6.84 -0.62 16.66
C ASP A 104 -5.33 -0.42 16.80
N SER A 105 -4.76 -0.66 17.98
CA SER A 105 -3.30 -0.65 18.16
C SER A 105 -2.65 -1.77 17.34
N ALA A 106 -1.99 -1.41 16.26
CA ALA A 106 -1.43 -2.33 15.27
C ALA A 106 -0.44 -1.62 14.34
N VAL A 107 0.24 -2.41 13.51
CA VAL A 107 1.03 -1.88 12.38
C VAL A 107 0.16 -1.86 11.12
N TYR A 108 0.18 -0.75 10.41
CA TYR A 108 -0.61 -0.50 9.21
C TYR A 108 0.29 -0.33 7.98
N TYR A 109 -0.05 -1.04 6.91
CA TYR A 109 0.72 -1.10 5.66
C TYR A 109 -0.13 -0.65 4.48
N CYS A 110 0.41 0.25 3.67
CA CYS A 110 -0.19 0.76 2.45
C CYS A 110 0.50 0.26 1.18
N ALA A 111 -0.13 -0.55 0.34
CA ALA A 111 0.51 -1.05 -0.88
C ALA A 111 -0.04 -0.39 -2.14
N LEU A 112 0.83 0.00 -3.06
CA LEU A 112 0.48 0.35 -4.44
C LEU A 112 0.66 -0.88 -5.32
N ARG A 113 -0.45 -1.49 -5.73
CA ARG A 113 -0.54 -2.81 -6.39
C ARG A 113 0.13 -3.90 -5.52
N PRO A 114 -0.36 -5.14 -5.50
CA PRO A 114 0.41 -6.22 -4.87
C PRO A 114 1.72 -6.39 -5.66
N THR A 115 2.79 -5.75 -5.20
CA THR A 115 4.08 -5.78 -5.88
C THR A 115 4.79 -7.06 -5.46
N VAL A 116 4.79 -8.07 -6.33
CA VAL A 116 5.68 -9.24 -6.18
C VAL A 116 7.09 -8.78 -6.53
N THR A 117 7.83 -8.24 -5.56
CA THR A 117 9.28 -8.03 -5.72
C THR A 117 9.97 -9.32 -5.31
N GLY A 118 10.38 -10.12 -6.31
CA GLY A 118 11.14 -11.35 -6.11
C GLY A 118 12.52 -11.09 -5.50
N ASN A 119 12.60 -11.12 -4.17
CA ASN A 119 13.80 -11.46 -3.41
C ASN A 119 13.56 -12.89 -2.89
N THR A 120 14.34 -13.85 -3.36
CA THR A 120 14.21 -15.28 -3.05
C THR A 120 14.77 -15.69 -1.67
N ASN A 121 15.33 -14.77 -0.89
CA ASN A 121 16.10 -15.10 0.32
C ASN A 121 15.38 -14.85 1.65
N THR A 122 14.19 -14.24 1.68
CA THR A 122 13.40 -14.12 2.92
C THR A 122 11.91 -14.35 2.65
N LEU A 123 11.52 -15.62 2.64
CA LEU A 123 10.13 -16.08 2.48
C LEU A 123 9.57 -16.49 3.85
N TYR A 124 8.58 -15.76 4.39
CA TYR A 124 7.59 -16.36 5.29
C TYR A 124 6.25 -15.58 5.32
N LYS A 125 5.21 -16.27 4.79
CA LYS A 125 3.73 -16.31 5.05
C LYS A 125 2.91 -15.01 5.22
N ASN A 126 1.68 -14.79 4.73
CA ASN A 126 0.71 -15.37 3.78
C ASN A 126 -0.42 -14.30 3.62
N LEU A 127 -0.86 -13.89 2.43
CA LEU A 127 -2.16 -13.22 2.20
C LEU A 127 -2.86 -13.84 0.98
N TRP A 128 -4.04 -14.41 1.14
CA TRP A 128 -4.69 -15.18 0.07
C TRP A 128 -5.45 -14.31 -0.93
N SER A 129 -5.22 -14.57 -2.23
CA SER A 129 -6.11 -14.21 -3.35
C SER A 129 -7.12 -15.37 -3.59
N LYS A 130 -8.16 -15.15 -4.40
CA LYS A 130 -9.27 -16.10 -4.66
C LYS A 130 -8.88 -17.35 -5.47
N ASP A 131 -7.65 -17.42 -5.96
CA ASP A 131 -7.01 -18.67 -6.37
C ASP A 131 -6.07 -19.07 -5.22
N ASN A 132 -6.00 -20.34 -4.82
CA ASN A 132 -5.23 -20.90 -3.68
C ASN A 132 -3.69 -20.66 -3.71
N THR A 133 -3.24 -19.51 -4.23
CA THR A 133 -1.87 -19.05 -4.33
C THR A 133 -1.71 -17.93 -3.31
N VAL A 134 -0.96 -18.27 -2.27
CA VAL A 134 -0.58 -17.39 -1.18
C VAL A 134 0.20 -16.17 -1.71
N LEU A 135 -0.27 -14.94 -1.52
CA LEU A 135 0.58 -13.75 -1.63
C LEU A 135 1.53 -13.73 -0.43
N HIS A 136 2.75 -14.18 -0.64
CA HIS A 136 3.83 -13.88 0.28
C HIS A 136 4.41 -12.50 -0.04
N ASN A 137 4.68 -11.72 1.02
CA ASN A 137 5.55 -10.54 1.06
C ASN A 137 5.02 -9.29 0.33
N ILE A 138 4.42 -8.37 1.11
CA ILE A 138 4.40 -6.94 0.75
C ILE A 138 5.81 -6.42 1.07
N HIS A 139 6.64 -6.18 0.06
CA HIS A 139 7.94 -5.54 0.24
C HIS A 139 7.75 -4.03 0.45
N GLN A 140 7.10 -3.66 1.54
CA GLN A 140 7.06 -2.29 2.01
C GLN A 140 8.17 -2.09 3.02
N ARG A 141 9.08 -1.16 2.69
CA ARG A 141 10.18 -0.77 3.57
C ARG A 141 9.72 0.11 4.74
N GLU A 142 8.50 0.65 4.67
CA GLU A 142 7.98 1.67 5.57
C GLU A 142 6.55 1.31 6.00
N SER A 143 6.24 1.47 7.30
CA SER A 143 4.95 1.16 7.92
C SER A 143 4.61 2.17 9.01
N LEU A 144 3.33 2.27 9.37
CA LEU A 144 2.86 3.13 10.47
C LEU A 144 2.41 2.29 11.66
N SER A 145 2.92 2.60 12.86
CA SER A 145 2.42 2.01 14.10
C SER A 145 1.40 2.94 14.71
N LEU A 146 0.17 2.48 14.90
CA LEU A 146 -0.80 3.18 15.74
C LEU A 146 -0.73 2.61 17.15
N ARG A 147 -0.56 3.49 18.14
CA ARG A 147 -0.68 3.17 19.55
C ARG A 147 -1.76 4.03 20.19
N LEU A 148 -2.68 3.37 20.86
CA LEU A 148 -3.60 4.00 21.80
C LEU A 148 -3.07 3.89 23.23
#